data_AF-A0A919QEM7-F1
#
_entry.id   AF-A0A919QEM7-F1
#
_cell.length_a   1.000
_cell.length_b   1.000
_cell.length_c   1.000
_cell.angle_alpha   90.00
_cell.angle_beta   90.00
_cell.angle_gamma   90.00
#
_symmetry.space_group_name_H-M   'P 1'
#
loop_
_entity.id
_entity.type
_entity.pdbx_description
1 polymer ?
#
loop_
_entity_poly.entity_id
_entity_poly.type
_entity_poly.pdbx_seq_one_letter_code
_entity_poly.pdbx_strand_id
1 'polypeptide(L)'
;MASALVLTSTNPYGSRTLSVERDQVSSVAYLRDPAGIVHGAVWLANHVPAPTSVDLGRLNAGLPPIMPRSSTRFPQGTEPFDGTRLRVLWFEEGDGAALYEDGELLAVIPGWADLDRGMPGYARDALGESPFGWALDEALDGLTPRVTKAVAYWQWREAEGSWASFQQFVMGHLETRLGLPGRYWDASAGGSPRVLVTERPPQFGRDYTVLSTVGMSCQRMPKAELYDTPTRVELAVATRQDPRAAARLFLWLAQYPWRSVTWLGHGHTARWYHQPGTFPLGGGHEGVIMLAEPPALPDISGFAFGGDAVQWLWLMPITDTELRLAAERGHEVLSSRLNPQNRF
;
A
#
# COMPACT_ATOMS: atom_id res chain seq x y z
N MET A 1 11.97 -34.19 0.93
CA MET A 1 10.53 -34.24 1.29
C MET A 1 9.86 -33.02 0.67
N ALA A 2 8.63 -33.14 0.16
CA ALA A 2 7.94 -32.02 -0.46
C ALA A 2 7.30 -31.11 0.60
N SER A 3 7.43 -29.79 0.43
CA SER A 3 6.68 -28.79 1.20
C SER A 3 5.20 -28.85 0.83
N ALA A 4 4.31 -28.67 1.80
CA ALA A 4 2.87 -28.63 1.64
C ALA A 4 2.33 -27.25 2.04
N LEU A 5 1.41 -26.72 1.24
CA LEU A 5 0.70 -25.47 1.53
C LEU A 5 -0.39 -25.71 2.59
N VAL A 6 -0.32 -25.00 3.71
CA VAL A 6 -1.25 -25.10 4.84
C VAL A 6 -2.34 -24.04 4.74
N LEU A 7 -1.96 -22.82 4.38
CA LEU A 7 -2.82 -21.66 4.28
C LEU A 7 -2.33 -20.79 3.13
N THR A 8 -3.25 -20.17 2.41
CA THR A 8 -2.94 -19.08 1.48
C THR A 8 -3.99 -17.99 1.60
N SER A 9 -3.57 -16.74 1.55
CA SER A 9 -4.43 -15.57 1.53
C SER A 9 -3.78 -14.52 0.64
N THR A 10 -4.53 -13.98 -0.31
CA THR A 10 -4.10 -12.83 -1.12
C THR A 10 -4.69 -11.57 -0.52
N ASN A 11 -3.90 -10.49 -0.45
CA ASN A 11 -4.39 -9.21 0.05
C ASN A 11 -5.52 -8.67 -0.85
N PRO A 12 -6.37 -7.76 -0.35
CA PRO A 12 -7.49 -7.23 -1.13
C PRO A 12 -7.10 -6.44 -2.39
N TYR A 13 -5.82 -6.08 -2.52
CA TYR A 13 -5.27 -5.31 -3.65
C TYR A 13 -4.63 -6.20 -4.73
N GLY A 14 -4.54 -7.51 -4.52
CA GLY A 14 -3.92 -8.47 -5.43
C GLY A 14 -2.38 -8.37 -5.55
N SER A 15 -1.73 -7.59 -4.69
CA SER A 15 -0.29 -7.29 -4.78
C SER A 15 0.59 -8.16 -3.89
N ARG A 16 0.01 -8.81 -2.88
CA ARG A 16 0.74 -9.71 -1.98
C ARG A 16 -0.10 -10.94 -1.64
N THR A 17 0.58 -12.07 -1.46
CA THR A 17 0.00 -13.31 -0.95
C THR A 17 0.80 -13.77 0.26
N LEU A 18 0.13 -13.98 1.38
CA LEU A 18 0.67 -14.68 2.54
C LEU A 18 0.36 -16.16 2.38
N SER A 19 1.38 -16.99 2.52
CA SER A 19 1.24 -18.44 2.49
C SER A 19 1.99 -19.07 3.64
N VAL A 20 1.36 -20.03 4.30
CA VAL A 20 2.01 -20.88 5.31
C VAL A 20 2.35 -22.20 4.65
N GLU A 21 3.62 -22.53 4.66
CA GLU A 21 4.16 -23.77 4.14
C GLU A 21 4.73 -24.61 5.27
N ARG A 22 4.62 -25.93 5.13
CA ARG A 22 5.18 -26.88 6.09
C ARG A 22 5.79 -28.09 5.40
N ASP A 23 6.77 -28.70 6.04
CA ASP A 23 7.09 -30.11 5.81
C ASP A 23 7.04 -30.88 7.14
N GLN A 24 7.63 -32.08 7.18
CA GLN A 24 7.68 -32.89 8.39
C GLN A 24 8.62 -32.33 9.48
N VAL A 25 9.34 -31.25 9.20
CA VAL A 25 10.42 -30.72 10.04
C VAL A 25 10.10 -29.34 10.58
N SER A 26 9.50 -28.45 9.78
CA SER A 26 9.15 -27.10 10.23
C SER A 26 8.03 -26.44 9.40
N SER A 27 7.48 -25.36 9.95
CA SER A 27 6.50 -24.49 9.30
C SER A 27 7.02 -23.05 9.21
N VAL A 28 6.74 -22.40 8.08
CA VAL A 28 7.20 -21.03 7.76
C VAL A 28 6.09 -20.28 7.04
N ALA A 29 5.91 -19.00 7.37
CA ALA A 29 5.08 -18.09 6.62
C ALA A 29 5.93 -17.28 5.65
N TYR A 30 5.43 -17.11 4.43
CA TYR A 30 6.05 -16.31 3.38
C TYR A 30 5.06 -15.27 2.88
N LEU A 31 5.58 -14.06 2.65
CA LEU A 31 4.89 -12.98 1.96
C LEU A 31 5.47 -12.85 0.56
N ARG A 32 4.64 -13.09 -0.45
CA ARG A 32 5.07 -13.14 -1.86
C ARG A 32 4.35 -12.13 -2.73
N ASP A 33 5.01 -11.68 -3.79
CA ASP A 33 4.34 -10.97 -4.87
C ASP A 33 3.71 -11.94 -5.89
N PRO A 34 2.97 -11.44 -6.91
CA PRO A 34 2.33 -12.29 -7.91
C PRO A 34 3.30 -13.10 -8.77
N ALA A 35 4.58 -12.72 -8.84
CA ALA A 35 5.61 -13.47 -9.54
C ALA A 35 6.22 -14.60 -8.66
N GLY A 36 5.78 -14.72 -7.40
CA GLY A 36 6.27 -15.70 -6.44
C GLY A 36 7.54 -15.27 -5.69
N ILE A 37 8.02 -14.05 -5.90
CA ILE A 37 9.21 -13.53 -5.20
C ILE A 37 8.83 -13.30 -3.73
N VAL A 38 9.68 -13.78 -2.82
CA VAL A 38 9.50 -13.63 -1.37
C VAL A 38 10.01 -12.24 -0.96
N HIS A 39 9.13 -11.42 -0.39
CA HIS A 39 9.46 -10.09 0.16
C HIS A 39 9.58 -10.10 1.69
N GLY A 40 9.01 -11.12 2.35
CA GLY A 40 9.14 -11.31 3.79
C GLY A 40 8.90 -12.77 4.16
N ALA A 41 9.54 -13.22 5.23
CA ALA A 41 9.35 -14.57 5.74
C ALA A 41 9.51 -14.59 7.26
N VAL A 42 8.89 -15.57 7.91
CA VAL A 42 9.05 -15.81 9.34
C VAL A 42 8.82 -17.29 9.65
N TRP A 43 9.76 -17.86 10.41
CA TRP A 43 9.63 -19.20 10.98
C TRP A 43 8.49 -19.22 12.01
N LEU A 44 7.69 -20.27 11.99
CA LEU A 44 6.55 -20.42 12.90
C LEU A 44 6.80 -21.50 13.95
N ALA A 45 7.28 -22.69 13.52
CA ALA A 45 7.46 -23.83 14.40
C ALA A 45 8.44 -24.86 13.85
N ASN A 46 9.05 -25.61 14.76
CA ASN A 46 9.72 -26.88 14.49
C ASN A 46 8.74 -28.01 14.80
N HIS A 47 8.79 -29.09 14.02
CA HIS A 47 8.01 -30.33 14.21
C HIS A 47 8.87 -31.52 14.64
N VAL A 48 10.17 -31.28 14.81
CA VAL A 48 11.16 -32.23 15.31
C VAL A 48 12.06 -31.54 16.33
N PRO A 49 12.87 -32.29 17.11
CA PRO A 49 13.83 -31.69 18.04
C PRO A 49 14.75 -30.67 17.36
N ALA A 50 14.87 -29.50 17.98
CA ALA A 50 15.64 -28.38 17.47
C ALA A 50 17.15 -28.70 17.46
N PRO A 51 17.86 -28.41 16.36
CA PRO A 51 19.30 -28.61 16.27
C PRO A 51 20.04 -27.61 17.15
N THR A 52 21.31 -27.87 17.44
CA THR A 52 22.16 -26.96 18.21
C THR A 52 22.63 -25.74 17.41
N SER A 53 22.61 -25.84 16.08
CA SER A 53 23.07 -24.80 15.15
C SER A 53 22.19 -24.77 13.90
N VAL A 54 22.35 -23.72 13.10
CA VAL A 54 21.69 -23.60 11.79
C VAL A 54 22.04 -24.79 10.90
N ASP A 55 21.01 -25.38 10.28
CA ASP A 55 21.15 -26.43 9.27
C ASP A 55 21.32 -25.79 7.87
N LEU A 56 22.57 -25.57 7.48
CA LEU A 56 22.91 -25.04 6.15
C LEU A 56 22.51 -25.98 5.01
N GLY A 57 22.41 -27.29 5.27
CA GLY A 57 22.00 -28.28 4.28
C GLY A 57 20.55 -28.06 3.83
N ARG A 58 19.64 -27.83 4.79
CA ARG A 58 18.23 -27.47 4.47
C ARG A 58 18.13 -26.16 3.72
N LEU A 59 18.86 -25.13 4.15
CA LEU A 59 18.84 -23.82 3.51
C LEU A 59 19.30 -23.90 2.05
N ASN A 60 20.42 -24.57 1.79
CA ASN A 60 20.96 -24.74 0.44
C ASN A 60 20.05 -25.61 -0.46
N ALA A 61 19.20 -26.44 0.14
CA ALA A 61 18.19 -27.23 -0.56
C ALA A 61 16.87 -26.48 -0.78
N GLY A 62 16.75 -25.22 -0.33
CA GLY A 62 15.52 -24.42 -0.45
C GLY A 62 14.36 -24.95 0.42
N LEU A 63 14.65 -25.72 1.47
CA LEU A 63 13.63 -26.25 2.38
C LEU A 63 13.35 -25.26 3.52
N PRO A 64 12.15 -25.30 4.12
CA PRO A 64 11.82 -24.45 5.27
C PRO A 64 12.88 -24.54 6.38
N PRO A 65 13.46 -23.43 6.89
CA PRO A 65 14.44 -23.49 7.96
C PRO A 65 13.90 -24.17 9.22
N ILE A 66 14.81 -24.80 9.96
CA ILE A 66 14.56 -25.29 11.33
C ILE A 66 15.25 -24.34 12.32
N MET A 67 14.52 -23.87 13.33
CA MET A 67 15.05 -22.94 14.32
C MET A 67 16.00 -23.67 15.29
N PRO A 68 17.20 -23.14 15.59
CA PRO A 68 18.09 -23.72 16.59
C PRO A 68 17.48 -23.72 18.00
N ARG A 69 17.91 -24.66 18.85
CA ARG A 69 17.46 -24.84 20.24
C ARG A 69 17.53 -23.56 21.07
N SER A 70 18.54 -22.73 20.85
CA SER A 70 18.73 -21.46 21.58
C SER A 70 17.71 -20.39 21.23
N SER A 71 16.99 -20.55 20.11
CA SER A 71 16.16 -19.49 19.49
C SER A 71 14.69 -19.89 19.38
N THR A 72 14.26 -20.97 20.06
CA THR A 72 12.87 -21.43 20.07
C THR A 72 12.39 -21.76 21.48
N ARG A 73 11.12 -21.43 21.77
CA ARG A 73 10.44 -21.82 23.02
C ARG A 73 10.16 -23.31 23.12
N PHE A 74 10.11 -24.02 21.99
CA PHE A 74 9.73 -25.44 21.93
C PHE A 74 10.85 -26.29 21.32
N PRO A 75 11.95 -26.55 22.06
CA PRO A 75 13.13 -27.23 21.52
C PRO A 75 12.91 -28.72 21.21
N GLN A 76 11.80 -29.31 21.63
CA GLN A 76 11.43 -30.69 21.29
C GLN A 76 10.55 -30.76 20.03
N GLY A 77 10.14 -29.62 19.48
CA GLY A 77 9.16 -29.53 18.41
C GLY A 77 7.72 -29.46 18.91
N THR A 78 6.82 -29.17 17.99
CA THR A 78 5.36 -29.07 18.18
C THR A 78 4.65 -29.78 17.04
N GLU A 79 3.39 -30.16 17.23
CA GLU A 79 2.61 -30.74 16.15
C GLU A 79 2.47 -29.77 14.95
N PRO A 80 2.41 -30.27 13.70
CA PRO A 80 2.15 -29.44 12.54
C PRO A 80 0.85 -28.65 12.62
N PHE A 81 0.88 -27.38 12.21
CA PHE A 81 -0.30 -26.51 12.21
C PHE A 81 -1.44 -27.07 11.36
N ASP A 82 -2.67 -26.93 11.86
CA ASP A 82 -3.90 -27.14 11.09
C ASP A 82 -4.33 -25.81 10.47
N GLY A 83 -4.40 -25.76 9.13
CA GLY A 83 -4.77 -24.55 8.39
C GLY A 83 -6.16 -24.01 8.71
N THR A 84 -7.06 -24.85 9.24
CA THR A 84 -8.41 -24.42 9.66
C THR A 84 -8.40 -23.57 10.94
N ARG A 85 -7.33 -23.66 11.73
CA ARG A 85 -7.11 -22.86 12.95
C ARG A 85 -6.38 -21.55 12.66
N LEU A 86 -5.85 -21.39 11.45
CA LEU A 86 -5.07 -20.23 11.05
C LEU A 86 -5.93 -19.17 10.38
N ARG A 87 -5.66 -17.90 10.71
CA ARG A 87 -6.32 -16.75 10.07
C ARG A 87 -5.33 -15.63 9.77
N VAL A 88 -5.40 -15.08 8.56
CA VAL A 88 -4.61 -13.92 8.16
C VAL A 88 -5.39 -12.64 8.44
N LEU A 89 -4.70 -11.65 9.01
CA LEU A 89 -5.14 -10.27 9.09
C LEU A 89 -4.14 -9.42 8.29
N TRP A 90 -4.59 -8.84 7.19
CA TRP A 90 -3.79 -7.90 6.40
C TRP A 90 -3.70 -6.55 7.11
N PHE A 91 -2.56 -5.88 7.04
CA PHE A 91 -2.49 -4.45 7.39
C PHE A 91 -3.23 -3.60 6.36
N GLU A 92 -3.61 -2.39 6.74
CA GLU A 92 -4.43 -1.49 5.91
C GLU A 92 -3.74 -1.20 4.57
N GLU A 93 -2.43 -0.99 4.61
CA GLU A 93 -1.54 -0.77 3.48
C GLU A 93 -1.48 -1.99 2.55
N GLY A 94 -1.68 -3.19 3.10
CA GLY A 94 -1.65 -4.46 2.37
C GLY A 94 -0.26 -4.98 2.02
N ASP A 95 0.81 -4.34 2.51
CA ASP A 95 2.20 -4.77 2.34
C ASP A 95 2.77 -5.53 3.54
N GLY A 96 2.00 -5.65 4.63
CA GLY A 96 2.28 -6.51 5.78
C GLY A 96 1.05 -7.27 6.26
N ALA A 97 1.26 -8.30 7.08
CA ALA A 97 0.21 -9.15 7.60
C ALA A 97 0.55 -9.74 8.98
N ALA A 98 -0.50 -9.96 9.77
CA ALA A 98 -0.47 -10.75 10.99
C ALA A 98 -1.13 -12.11 10.74
N LEU A 99 -0.59 -13.15 11.37
CA LEU A 99 -1.11 -14.51 11.36
C LEU A 99 -1.58 -14.85 12.77
N TYR A 100 -2.80 -15.40 12.86
CA TYR A 100 -3.41 -15.86 14.10
C TYR A 100 -3.57 -17.37 14.08
N GLU A 101 -3.46 -17.99 15.25
CA GLU A 101 -3.86 -19.37 15.52
C GLU A 101 -4.90 -19.36 16.65
N ASP A 102 -6.10 -19.89 16.41
CA ASP A 102 -7.21 -19.91 17.38
C ASP A 102 -7.52 -18.56 18.06
N GLY A 103 -7.30 -17.47 17.33
CA GLY A 103 -7.54 -16.11 17.82
C GLY A 103 -6.38 -15.49 18.60
N GLU A 104 -5.29 -16.22 18.83
CA GLU A 104 -4.05 -15.68 19.38
C GLU A 104 -3.06 -15.28 18.28
N LEU A 105 -2.31 -14.20 18.50
CA LEU A 105 -1.33 -13.71 17.54
C LEU A 105 -0.14 -14.68 17.47
N LEU A 106 0.03 -15.32 16.32
CA LEU A 106 1.10 -16.30 16.08
C LEU A 106 2.34 -15.64 15.48
N ALA A 107 2.16 -14.77 14.48
CA ALA A 107 3.29 -14.12 13.81
C ALA A 107 2.88 -12.80 13.14
N VAL A 108 3.87 -11.97 12.84
CA VAL A 108 3.71 -10.72 12.07
C VAL A 108 4.83 -10.60 11.05
N ILE A 109 4.48 -10.42 9.77
CA ILE A 109 5.41 -9.99 8.72
C ILE A 109 5.07 -8.53 8.40
N PRO A 110 5.84 -7.54 8.91
CA PRO A 110 5.54 -6.13 8.65
C PRO A 110 5.92 -5.72 7.22
N GLY A 111 5.40 -4.58 6.75
CA GLY A 111 5.73 -4.03 5.43
C GLY A 111 7.18 -3.58 5.25
N TRP A 112 7.94 -3.47 6.35
CA TRP A 112 9.39 -3.20 6.34
C TRP A 112 10.25 -4.45 6.55
N ALA A 113 9.67 -5.65 6.53
CA ALA A 113 10.45 -6.87 6.49
C ALA A 113 11.36 -6.85 5.25
N ASP A 114 12.62 -7.22 5.43
CA ASP A 114 13.64 -7.18 4.38
C ASP A 114 14.62 -8.33 4.62
N LEU A 115 14.40 -9.43 3.89
CA LEU A 115 15.22 -10.63 4.02
C LEU A 115 16.67 -10.40 3.59
N ASP A 116 16.91 -9.51 2.62
CA ASP A 116 18.25 -9.19 2.14
C ASP A 116 19.06 -8.42 3.21
N ARG A 117 18.37 -7.70 4.08
CA ARG A 117 18.96 -7.01 5.25
C ARG A 117 18.89 -7.82 6.54
N GLY A 118 18.45 -9.08 6.49
CA GLY A 118 18.33 -9.93 7.67
C GLY A 118 17.24 -9.49 8.66
N MET A 119 16.19 -8.85 8.16
CA MET A 119 15.02 -8.38 8.92
C MET A 119 13.81 -9.29 8.64
N PRO A 120 13.72 -10.48 9.26
CA PRO A 120 12.57 -11.36 9.11
C PRO A 120 11.34 -10.80 9.83
N GLY A 121 10.22 -11.53 9.76
CA GLY A 121 9.08 -11.26 10.61
C GLY A 121 9.30 -11.70 12.07
N TYR A 122 8.24 -11.50 12.87
CA TYR A 122 8.19 -11.78 14.29
C TYR A 122 7.31 -13.00 14.55
N ALA A 123 7.72 -13.91 15.43
CA ALA A 123 6.98 -15.12 15.77
C ALA A 123 6.83 -15.28 17.29
N ARG A 124 5.65 -15.72 17.71
CA ARG A 124 5.29 -16.00 19.12
C ARG A 124 6.27 -16.95 19.79
N ASP A 125 6.75 -17.94 19.04
CA ASP A 125 7.52 -19.06 19.57
C ASP A 125 9.04 -18.94 19.34
N ALA A 126 9.48 -17.81 18.77
CA ALA A 126 10.89 -17.46 18.65
C ALA A 126 11.43 -16.89 19.97
N LEU A 127 12.76 -16.98 20.15
CA LEU A 127 13.49 -16.38 21.27
C LEU A 127 14.62 -15.49 20.73
N GLY A 128 14.68 -14.26 21.22
CA GLY A 128 15.60 -13.23 20.74
C GLY A 128 15.51 -13.01 19.23
N GLU A 129 16.65 -12.63 18.64
CA GLU A 129 16.79 -12.42 17.21
C GLU A 129 17.51 -13.59 16.55
N SER A 130 16.96 -14.06 15.43
CA SER A 130 17.60 -15.03 14.56
C SER A 130 17.38 -14.66 13.08
N PRO A 131 18.15 -15.22 12.14
CA PRO A 131 17.90 -15.02 10.71
C PRO A 131 16.53 -15.51 10.21
N PHE A 132 15.82 -16.34 10.99
CA PHE A 132 14.55 -16.96 10.56
C PHE A 132 13.32 -16.30 11.17
N GLY A 133 13.50 -15.51 12.21
CA GLY A 133 12.41 -14.86 12.92
C GLY A 133 12.90 -14.23 14.22
N TRP A 134 12.27 -13.12 14.58
CA TRP A 134 12.50 -12.42 15.85
C TRP A 134 11.39 -12.72 16.85
N ALA A 135 11.70 -12.63 18.13
CA ALA A 135 10.74 -12.83 19.20
C ALA A 135 9.62 -11.79 19.14
N LEU A 136 8.37 -12.26 19.05
CA LEU A 136 7.22 -11.37 18.93
C LEU A 136 6.95 -10.57 20.19
N ASP A 137 7.15 -11.16 21.37
CA ASP A 137 6.90 -10.51 22.66
C ASP A 137 7.77 -9.28 22.90
N GLU A 138 9.02 -9.31 22.44
CA GLU A 138 9.94 -8.16 22.48
C GLU A 138 9.49 -6.98 21.61
N ALA A 139 8.64 -7.23 20.60
CA ALA A 139 8.15 -6.23 19.66
C ALA A 139 6.65 -5.89 19.83
N LEU A 140 5.95 -6.50 20.79
CA LEU A 140 4.50 -6.35 20.96
C LEU A 140 4.08 -4.90 21.18
N ASP A 141 4.85 -4.11 21.93
CA ASP A 141 4.51 -2.70 22.20
C ASP A 141 4.41 -1.88 20.90
N GLY A 142 5.30 -2.14 19.94
CA GLY A 142 5.28 -1.47 18.64
C GLY A 142 4.27 -2.07 17.64
N LEU A 143 4.03 -3.38 17.72
CA LEU A 143 3.17 -4.09 16.76
C LEU A 143 1.69 -4.09 17.14
N THR A 144 1.36 -4.11 18.43
CA THR A 144 -0.03 -4.14 18.92
C THR A 144 -0.88 -2.99 18.39
N PRO A 145 -0.40 -1.72 18.37
CA PRO A 145 -1.16 -0.62 17.77
C PRO A 145 -1.44 -0.83 16.29
N ARG A 146 -0.51 -1.43 15.53
CA ARG A 146 -0.66 -1.69 14.09
C ARG A 146 -1.70 -2.77 13.84
N VAL A 147 -1.61 -3.87 14.57
CA VAL A 147 -2.57 -4.98 14.50
C VAL A 147 -3.98 -4.50 14.88
N THR A 148 -4.10 -3.71 15.95
CA THR A 148 -5.37 -3.14 16.39
C THR A 148 -5.98 -2.21 15.35
N LYS A 149 -5.18 -1.33 14.75
CA LYS A 149 -5.61 -0.45 13.65
C LYS A 149 -6.07 -1.25 12.44
N ALA A 150 -5.37 -2.32 12.08
CA ALA A 150 -5.75 -3.18 10.97
C ALA A 150 -7.12 -3.85 11.20
N VAL A 151 -7.36 -4.37 12.41
CA VAL A 151 -8.69 -4.92 12.78
C VAL A 151 -9.78 -3.86 12.65
N ALA A 152 -9.58 -2.68 13.26
CA ALA A 152 -10.56 -1.60 13.23
C ALA A 152 -10.84 -1.11 11.79
N TYR A 153 -9.81 -1.03 10.96
CA TYR A 153 -9.93 -0.63 9.56
C TYR A 153 -10.78 -1.62 8.75
N TRP A 154 -10.52 -2.93 8.84
CA TRP A 154 -11.30 -3.92 8.09
C TRP A 154 -12.74 -4.05 8.61
N GLN A 155 -12.96 -3.93 9.92
CA GLN A 155 -14.30 -3.84 10.49
C GLN A 155 -15.06 -2.62 9.96
N TRP A 156 -14.40 -1.46 9.87
CA TRP A 156 -15.00 -0.27 9.26
C TRP A 156 -15.32 -0.48 7.78
N ARG A 157 -14.42 -1.12 7.01
CA ARG A 157 -14.63 -1.41 5.58
C ARG A 157 -15.82 -2.33 5.32
N GLU A 158 -16.03 -3.30 6.21
CA GLU A 158 -17.12 -4.28 6.11
C GLU A 158 -18.45 -3.76 6.66
N ALA A 159 -18.41 -2.77 7.56
CA ALA A 159 -19.61 -2.21 8.17
C ALA A 159 -20.53 -1.53 7.14
N GLU A 160 -21.82 -1.83 7.27
CA GLU A 160 -22.87 -1.26 6.42
C GLU A 160 -22.90 0.26 6.54
N GLY A 161 -23.02 0.96 5.41
CA GLY A 161 -23.09 2.43 5.37
C GLY A 161 -21.76 3.16 5.51
N SER A 162 -20.67 2.53 5.98
CA SER A 162 -19.36 3.16 6.15
C SER A 162 -18.86 3.90 4.91
N TRP A 163 -18.99 3.27 3.74
CA TRP A 163 -18.63 3.90 2.47
C TRP A 163 -19.50 5.12 2.14
N ALA A 164 -20.83 4.99 2.33
CA ALA A 164 -21.76 6.08 2.02
C ALA A 164 -21.48 7.30 2.92
N SER A 165 -21.20 7.08 4.19
CA SER A 165 -20.80 8.13 5.14
C SER A 165 -19.49 8.80 4.73
N PHE A 166 -18.46 8.02 4.36
CA PHE A 166 -17.20 8.58 3.85
C PHE A 166 -17.44 9.43 2.58
N GLN A 167 -18.20 8.89 1.63
CA GLN A 167 -18.52 9.57 0.38
C GLN A 167 -19.26 10.89 0.62
N GLN A 168 -20.21 10.92 1.57
CA GLN A 168 -20.90 12.15 1.93
C GLN A 168 -19.93 13.21 2.50
N PHE A 169 -19.02 12.79 3.39
CA PHE A 169 -18.08 13.70 4.05
C PHE A 169 -17.09 14.33 3.05
N VAL A 170 -16.46 13.54 2.19
CA VAL A 170 -15.53 14.04 1.17
C VAL A 170 -16.24 14.90 0.11
N MET A 171 -17.48 14.57 -0.25
CA MET A 171 -18.25 15.38 -1.20
C MET A 171 -18.61 16.75 -0.61
N GLY A 172 -19.01 16.81 0.65
CA GLY A 172 -19.29 18.08 1.35
C GLY A 172 -18.03 18.94 1.51
N HIS A 173 -16.88 18.32 1.80
CA HIS A 173 -15.59 19.00 1.80
C HIS A 173 -15.28 19.63 0.43
N LEU A 174 -15.37 18.83 -0.63
CA LEU A 174 -15.12 19.31 -1.99
C LEU A 174 -16.12 20.36 -2.45
N GLU A 175 -17.39 20.28 -2.02
CA GLU A 175 -18.38 21.31 -2.33
C GLU A 175 -18.03 22.65 -1.67
N THR A 176 -17.59 22.62 -0.41
CA THR A 176 -17.14 23.82 0.31
C THR A 176 -15.92 24.47 -0.35
N ARG A 177 -14.99 23.66 -0.88
CA ARG A 177 -13.74 24.14 -1.49
C ARG A 177 -13.86 24.51 -2.97
N LEU A 178 -14.66 23.77 -3.74
CA LEU A 178 -14.68 23.83 -5.20
C LEU A 178 -16.04 24.16 -5.80
N GLY A 179 -17.10 24.27 -5.00
CA GLY A 179 -18.47 24.51 -5.43
C GLY A 179 -19.23 23.25 -5.85
N LEU A 180 -20.37 23.46 -6.51
CA LEU A 180 -21.35 22.40 -6.78
C LEU A 180 -20.78 21.23 -7.60
N PRO A 181 -21.20 19.98 -7.31
CA PRO A 181 -20.77 18.81 -8.06
C PRO A 181 -21.34 18.79 -9.48
N GLY A 182 -20.54 18.31 -10.41
CA GLY A 182 -20.97 17.89 -11.74
C GLY A 182 -21.19 16.37 -11.79
N ARG A 183 -20.58 15.72 -12.78
CA ARG A 183 -20.64 14.26 -12.95
C ARG A 183 -19.83 13.53 -11.88
N TYR A 184 -20.21 12.28 -11.64
CA TYR A 184 -19.48 11.33 -10.79
C TYR A 184 -19.50 9.94 -11.43
N TRP A 185 -18.42 9.18 -11.34
CA TRP A 185 -18.33 7.83 -11.90
C TRP A 185 -17.30 6.96 -11.16
N ASP A 186 -17.35 5.66 -11.40
CA ASP A 186 -16.48 4.66 -10.80
C ASP A 186 -15.17 4.49 -11.62
N ALA A 187 -14.03 4.48 -10.94
CA ALA A 187 -12.69 4.23 -11.47
C ALA A 187 -11.98 3.04 -10.78
N SER A 188 -12.70 2.26 -9.99
CA SER A 188 -12.19 1.12 -9.20
C SER A 188 -11.89 -0.11 -10.06
N ALA A 189 -12.32 -0.13 -11.33
CA ALA A 189 -12.16 -1.28 -12.24
C ALA A 189 -12.61 -2.63 -11.62
N GLY A 190 -13.60 -2.58 -10.72
CA GLY A 190 -14.16 -3.76 -10.02
C GLY A 190 -13.37 -4.28 -8.82
N GLY A 191 -12.24 -3.66 -8.45
CA GLY A 191 -11.37 -4.11 -7.35
C GLY A 191 -11.23 -3.11 -6.20
N SER A 192 -10.39 -3.45 -5.23
CA SER A 192 -9.90 -2.53 -4.20
C SER A 192 -8.54 -1.93 -4.59
N PRO A 193 -8.23 -0.68 -4.19
CA PRO A 193 -9.09 0.25 -3.45
C PRO A 193 -10.28 0.72 -4.29
N ARG A 194 -11.38 1.07 -3.60
CA ARG A 194 -12.56 1.65 -4.25
C ARG A 194 -12.27 3.11 -4.54
N VAL A 195 -12.30 3.49 -5.81
CA VAL A 195 -11.98 4.84 -6.27
C VAL A 195 -13.09 5.33 -7.17
N LEU A 196 -13.69 6.45 -6.81
CA LEU A 196 -14.59 7.21 -7.66
C LEU A 196 -13.86 8.43 -8.21
N VAL A 197 -14.41 9.01 -9.27
CA VAL A 197 -14.01 10.30 -9.81
C VAL A 197 -15.20 11.24 -9.73
N THR A 198 -14.95 12.46 -9.27
CA THR A 198 -15.95 13.51 -9.23
C THR A 198 -15.48 14.73 -9.99
N GLU A 199 -16.42 15.40 -10.66
CA GLU A 199 -16.20 16.60 -11.46
C GLU A 199 -16.73 17.83 -10.72
N ARG A 200 -16.00 18.94 -10.84
CA ARG A 200 -16.41 20.28 -10.42
C ARG A 200 -16.30 21.19 -11.63
N PRO A 201 -17.41 21.48 -12.33
CA PRO A 201 -17.39 22.20 -13.59
C PRO A 201 -16.90 23.65 -13.40
N PRO A 202 -16.64 24.38 -14.51
CA PRO A 202 -16.36 25.80 -14.45
C PRO A 202 -17.48 26.56 -13.73
N GLN A 203 -17.11 27.57 -12.95
CA GLN A 203 -18.03 28.42 -12.21
C GLN A 203 -17.53 29.86 -12.20
N PHE A 204 -18.30 30.79 -11.64
CA PHE A 204 -17.87 32.19 -11.56
C PHE A 204 -16.50 32.31 -10.87
N GLY A 205 -15.52 32.89 -11.56
CA GLY A 205 -14.14 33.01 -11.08
C GLY A 205 -13.21 31.81 -11.35
N ARG A 206 -13.71 30.72 -11.96
CA ARG A 206 -12.92 29.54 -12.39
C ARG A 206 -13.39 29.05 -13.76
N ASP A 207 -12.59 29.27 -14.79
CA ASP A 207 -12.89 28.93 -16.20
C ASP A 207 -12.52 27.49 -16.60
N TYR A 208 -12.11 26.65 -15.64
CA TYR A 208 -11.71 25.27 -15.86
C TYR A 208 -12.46 24.30 -14.94
N THR A 209 -12.48 23.03 -15.37
CA THR A 209 -13.01 21.92 -14.59
C THR A 209 -11.94 21.39 -13.64
N VAL A 210 -12.32 21.04 -12.42
CA VAL A 210 -11.50 20.24 -11.51
C VAL A 210 -12.09 18.85 -11.43
N LEU A 211 -11.28 17.81 -11.69
CA LEU A 211 -11.62 16.45 -11.34
C LEU A 211 -10.80 16.02 -10.13
N SER A 212 -11.39 15.18 -9.29
CA SER A 212 -10.65 14.55 -8.19
C SER A 212 -11.08 13.12 -7.96
N THR A 213 -10.17 12.33 -7.40
CA THR A 213 -10.53 11.02 -6.87
C THR A 213 -11.31 11.18 -5.57
N VAL A 214 -12.10 10.15 -5.27
CA VAL A 214 -12.78 9.94 -3.99
C VAL A 214 -12.60 8.48 -3.61
N GLY A 215 -11.90 8.21 -2.51
CA GLY A 215 -11.78 6.87 -1.95
C GLY A 215 -10.36 6.35 -1.83
N MET A 216 -9.37 6.97 -2.49
CA MET A 216 -7.96 6.61 -2.28
C MET A 216 -7.57 6.79 -0.82
N SER A 217 -8.04 7.87 -0.20
CA SER A 217 -7.73 8.20 1.20
C SER A 217 -8.40 7.27 2.21
N CYS A 218 -9.35 6.43 1.80
CA CYS A 218 -9.89 5.39 2.68
C CYS A 218 -8.82 4.38 3.10
N GLN A 219 -7.73 4.26 2.34
CA GLN A 219 -6.62 3.38 2.61
C GLN A 219 -5.35 4.20 2.84
N ARG A 220 -4.49 3.74 3.74
CA ARG A 220 -3.08 4.16 3.79
C ARG A 220 -2.32 3.56 2.62
N MET A 221 -1.41 4.33 2.03
CA MET A 221 -0.52 3.85 0.97
C MET A 221 0.61 3.00 1.55
N PRO A 222 1.01 1.90 0.87
CA PRO A 222 2.19 1.12 1.22
C PRO A 222 3.45 1.96 1.35
N LYS A 223 4.33 1.58 2.28
CA LYS A 223 5.64 2.21 2.55
C LYS A 223 5.63 3.69 2.92
N ALA A 224 4.52 4.42 2.77
CA ALA A 224 4.48 5.86 3.01
C ALA A 224 4.97 6.22 4.41
N GLU A 225 4.59 5.45 5.43
CA GLU A 225 5.03 5.64 6.82
C GLU A 225 6.54 5.49 7.07
N LEU A 226 7.29 4.89 6.13
CA LEU A 226 8.75 4.82 6.21
C LEU A 226 9.41 6.14 5.79
N TYR A 227 8.62 7.04 5.22
CA TYR A 227 8.99 8.38 4.83
C TYR A 227 8.17 9.36 5.69
N ASP A 228 8.73 10.50 6.06
CA ASP A 228 8.00 11.53 6.80
C ASP A 228 7.02 12.27 5.86
N THR A 229 6.02 11.53 5.38
CA THR A 229 5.08 11.95 4.33
C THR A 229 3.66 11.52 4.69
N PRO A 230 2.63 12.23 4.21
CA PRO A 230 1.24 11.81 4.39
C PRO A 230 0.99 10.39 3.85
N THR A 231 0.34 9.57 4.68
CA THR A 231 0.02 8.17 4.32
C THR A 231 -1.28 8.04 3.54
N ARG A 232 -2.12 9.09 3.52
CA ARG A 232 -3.41 9.12 2.81
C ARG A 232 -3.41 10.24 1.79
N VAL A 233 -3.80 9.91 0.56
CA VAL A 233 -3.87 10.88 -0.54
C VAL A 233 -5.16 10.77 -1.31
N GLU A 234 -5.53 11.87 -1.95
CA GLU A 234 -6.43 11.89 -3.11
C GLU A 234 -5.72 12.61 -4.25
N LEU A 235 -6.09 12.31 -5.49
CA LEU A 235 -5.54 12.95 -6.68
C LEU A 235 -6.52 14.00 -7.22
N ALA A 236 -5.99 15.09 -7.76
CA ALA A 236 -6.78 16.13 -8.42
C ALA A 236 -6.14 16.52 -9.76
N VAL A 237 -6.95 16.97 -10.72
CA VAL A 237 -6.47 17.51 -12.00
C VAL A 237 -7.40 18.63 -12.45
N ALA A 238 -6.81 19.73 -12.92
CA ALA A 238 -7.55 20.79 -13.60
C ALA A 238 -7.54 20.54 -15.12
N THR A 239 -8.59 20.93 -15.83
CA THR A 239 -8.64 20.84 -17.30
C THR A 239 -9.64 21.81 -17.93
N ARG A 240 -9.25 22.42 -19.05
CA ARG A 240 -10.15 23.09 -20.01
C ARG A 240 -10.56 22.20 -21.18
N GLN A 241 -9.97 21.01 -21.27
CA GLN A 241 -10.30 19.99 -22.27
C GLN A 241 -11.48 19.13 -21.80
N ASP A 242 -11.80 18.07 -22.54
CA ASP A 242 -12.82 17.10 -22.11
C ASP A 242 -12.41 16.45 -20.76
N PRO A 243 -13.21 16.62 -19.68
CA PRO A 243 -12.94 16.00 -18.38
C PRO A 243 -12.76 14.48 -18.45
N ARG A 244 -13.41 13.82 -19.43
CA ARG A 244 -13.27 12.35 -19.62
C ARG A 244 -11.86 11.95 -20.05
N ALA A 245 -11.16 12.81 -20.78
CA ALA A 245 -9.77 12.58 -21.15
C ALA A 245 -8.88 12.65 -19.90
N ALA A 246 -9.03 13.71 -19.10
CA ALA A 246 -8.30 13.90 -17.84
C ALA A 246 -8.50 12.74 -16.86
N ALA A 247 -9.71 12.19 -16.78
CA ALA A 247 -10.06 11.06 -15.92
C ALA A 247 -9.20 9.80 -16.15
N ARG A 248 -8.60 9.65 -17.35
CA ARG A 248 -7.70 8.53 -17.67
C ARG A 248 -6.43 8.54 -16.81
N LEU A 249 -6.04 9.69 -16.26
CA LEU A 249 -4.93 9.78 -15.30
C LEU A 249 -5.26 9.07 -13.99
N PHE A 250 -6.51 9.11 -13.54
CA PHE A 250 -6.94 8.41 -12.33
C PHE A 250 -7.05 6.90 -12.54
N LEU A 251 -7.52 6.46 -13.71
CA LEU A 251 -7.49 5.03 -14.08
C LEU A 251 -6.07 4.44 -14.06
N TRP A 252 -5.07 5.29 -14.30
CA TRP A 252 -3.67 4.93 -14.25
C TRP A 252 -3.09 4.96 -12.83
N LEU A 253 -3.24 6.07 -12.11
CA LEU A 253 -2.51 6.33 -10.86
C LEU A 253 -3.28 5.97 -9.59
N ALA A 254 -4.62 5.96 -9.62
CA ALA A 254 -5.40 5.93 -8.39
C ALA A 254 -5.36 4.58 -7.65
N GLN A 255 -5.00 3.49 -8.33
CA GLN A 255 -4.79 2.19 -7.68
C GLN A 255 -3.31 1.79 -7.63
N TYR A 256 -2.43 2.60 -8.23
CA TYR A 256 -1.02 2.30 -8.39
C TYR A 256 -0.28 2.05 -7.06
N PRO A 257 -0.46 2.84 -5.99
CA PRO A 257 0.22 2.62 -4.71
C PRO A 257 0.09 1.18 -4.20
N TRP A 258 -1.14 0.67 -4.17
CA TRP A 258 -1.43 -0.66 -3.61
C TRP A 258 -1.07 -1.81 -4.54
N ARG A 259 -1.25 -1.63 -5.86
CA ARG A 259 -0.87 -2.65 -6.85
C ARG A 259 0.65 -2.83 -6.95
N SER A 260 1.40 -1.73 -6.80
CA SER A 260 2.86 -1.73 -6.94
C SER A 260 3.62 -1.67 -5.61
N VAL A 261 2.90 -1.66 -4.48
CA VAL A 261 3.49 -1.61 -3.12
C VAL A 261 4.47 -0.44 -2.99
N THR A 262 3.90 0.75 -3.22
CA THR A 262 4.58 2.05 -3.26
C THR A 262 3.64 3.17 -2.80
N TRP A 263 4.11 4.42 -2.83
CA TRP A 263 3.34 5.60 -2.45
C TRP A 263 3.50 6.74 -3.47
N LEU A 264 2.52 7.65 -3.49
CA LEU A 264 2.55 8.88 -4.29
C LEU A 264 2.72 10.08 -3.35
N GLY A 265 3.53 11.05 -3.76
CA GLY A 265 3.95 12.15 -2.89
C GLY A 265 4.13 13.46 -3.63
N HIS A 266 4.25 14.54 -2.86
CA HIS A 266 4.68 15.81 -3.38
C HIS A 266 6.04 15.69 -4.09
N GLY A 267 6.12 16.25 -5.30
CA GLY A 267 7.33 16.22 -6.12
C GLY A 267 7.53 14.94 -6.92
N HIS A 268 6.79 13.86 -6.64
CA HIS A 268 6.88 12.65 -7.44
C HIS A 268 6.45 12.92 -8.88
N THR A 269 7.15 12.28 -9.81
CA THR A 269 6.81 12.29 -11.22
C THR A 269 6.39 10.91 -11.69
N ALA A 270 5.50 10.87 -12.67
CA ALA A 270 5.09 9.63 -13.32
C ALA A 270 5.08 9.85 -14.84
N ARG A 271 5.77 9.00 -15.57
CA ARG A 271 5.72 8.96 -17.04
C ARG A 271 4.52 8.12 -17.48
N TRP A 272 3.77 8.63 -18.45
CA TRP A 272 2.65 7.92 -19.04
C TRP A 272 3.06 6.54 -19.56
N TYR A 273 2.33 5.51 -19.16
CA TYR A 273 2.71 4.12 -19.36
C TYR A 273 2.50 3.61 -20.81
N HIS A 274 1.75 4.34 -21.63
CA HIS A 274 1.53 4.01 -23.05
C HIS A 274 2.59 4.67 -23.95
N GLN A 275 2.40 4.53 -25.26
CA GLN A 275 3.29 5.11 -26.27
C GLN A 275 3.43 6.63 -26.11
N PRO A 276 4.64 7.18 -26.40
CA PRO A 276 4.86 8.63 -26.49
C PRO A 276 3.80 9.31 -27.37
N GLY A 277 3.34 10.50 -26.97
CA GLY A 277 2.30 11.25 -27.69
C GLY A 277 0.85 10.80 -27.46
N THR A 278 0.61 9.71 -26.71
CA THR A 278 -0.75 9.25 -26.36
C THR A 278 -1.26 9.80 -25.01
N PHE A 279 -0.53 10.75 -24.42
CA PHE A 279 -0.90 11.35 -23.16
C PHE A 279 -2.30 12.00 -23.25
N PRO A 280 -3.21 11.73 -22.28
CA PRO A 280 -4.62 12.07 -22.44
C PRO A 280 -4.92 13.57 -22.55
N LEU A 281 -4.04 14.44 -22.05
CA LEU A 281 -4.23 15.91 -22.12
C LEU A 281 -3.44 16.56 -23.27
N GLY A 282 -2.81 15.77 -24.14
CA GLY A 282 -2.09 16.27 -25.32
C GLY A 282 -1.00 17.30 -25.00
N GLY A 283 -0.77 18.24 -25.91
CA GLY A 283 0.13 19.39 -25.70
C GLY A 283 1.62 19.06 -25.62
N GLY A 284 2.04 17.89 -26.11
CA GLY A 284 3.44 17.43 -26.00
C GLY A 284 3.84 16.94 -24.60
N HIS A 285 2.88 16.85 -23.68
CA HIS A 285 3.10 16.26 -22.36
C HIS A 285 3.24 14.73 -22.48
N GLU A 286 4.04 14.15 -21.59
CA GLU A 286 4.30 12.70 -21.54
C GLU A 286 4.19 12.13 -20.13
N GLY A 287 3.79 12.94 -19.16
CA GLY A 287 3.65 12.51 -17.79
C GLY A 287 3.08 13.60 -16.90
N VAL A 288 3.17 13.37 -15.59
CA VAL A 288 2.71 14.30 -14.57
C VAL A 288 3.76 14.47 -13.48
N ILE A 289 3.79 15.65 -12.87
CA ILE A 289 4.34 15.87 -11.53
C ILE A 289 3.18 16.04 -10.55
N MET A 290 3.35 15.55 -9.33
CA MET A 290 2.36 15.58 -8.26
C MET A 290 2.70 16.71 -7.29
N LEU A 291 1.82 17.70 -7.12
CA LEU A 291 2.07 18.84 -6.23
C LEU A 291 0.94 18.97 -5.21
N ALA A 292 1.26 19.17 -3.93
CA ALA A 292 0.25 19.33 -2.89
C ALA A 292 -0.41 20.72 -2.97
N GLU A 293 0.41 21.75 -3.17
CA GLU A 293 -0.01 23.15 -3.13
C GLU A 293 0.51 23.93 -4.36
N PRO A 294 0.14 23.55 -5.58
CA PRO A 294 0.53 24.30 -6.77
C PRO A 294 -0.09 25.72 -6.73
N PRO A 295 0.68 26.77 -7.05
CA PRO A 295 0.16 28.13 -7.12
C PRO A 295 -1.01 28.26 -8.10
N ALA A 296 -1.95 29.18 -7.83
CA ALA A 296 -3.10 29.49 -8.70
C ALA A 296 -4.15 28.37 -8.89
N LEU A 297 -4.00 27.22 -8.23
CA LEU A 297 -5.07 26.23 -8.08
C LEU A 297 -5.79 26.40 -6.74
N PRO A 298 -7.05 25.98 -6.62
CA PRO A 298 -7.82 26.13 -5.38
C PRO A 298 -7.21 25.30 -4.25
N ASP A 299 -7.19 25.86 -3.05
CA ASP A 299 -6.83 25.11 -1.86
C ASP A 299 -7.96 24.14 -1.48
N ILE A 300 -7.67 22.84 -1.63
CA ILE A 300 -8.58 21.74 -1.25
C ILE A 300 -8.09 20.97 -0.02
N SER A 301 -7.09 21.48 0.70
CA SER A 301 -6.57 20.89 1.94
C SER A 301 -7.60 20.91 3.08
N GLY A 302 -7.25 20.31 4.23
CA GLY A 302 -8.07 20.32 5.44
C GLY A 302 -9.03 19.13 5.60
N PHE A 303 -8.98 18.18 4.66
CA PHE A 303 -9.69 16.91 4.79
C PHE A 303 -8.86 15.92 5.62
N ALA A 304 -9.53 15.12 6.45
CA ALA A 304 -8.91 14.07 7.25
C ALA A 304 -9.78 12.81 7.25
N PHE A 305 -9.13 11.66 7.35
CA PHE A 305 -9.82 10.37 7.45
C PHE A 305 -9.09 9.45 8.45
N GLY A 306 -9.84 8.82 9.36
CA GLY A 306 -9.26 7.95 10.38
C GLY A 306 -8.29 8.66 11.34
N GLY A 307 -8.40 9.98 11.48
CA GLY A 307 -7.47 10.81 12.27
C GLY A 307 -6.23 11.28 11.52
N ASP A 308 -6.02 10.82 10.28
CA ASP A 308 -4.89 11.23 9.44
C ASP A 308 -5.30 12.33 8.47
N ALA A 309 -4.43 13.32 8.27
CA ALA A 309 -4.61 14.31 7.22
C ALA A 309 -4.53 13.66 5.84
N VAL A 310 -5.41 14.08 4.93
CA VAL A 310 -5.41 13.64 3.54
C VAL A 310 -4.73 14.69 2.69
N GLN A 311 -3.63 14.31 2.03
CA GLN A 311 -2.95 15.19 1.09
C GLN A 311 -3.55 15.07 -0.30
N TRP A 312 -4.00 16.19 -0.84
CA TRP A 312 -4.46 16.25 -2.23
C TRP A 312 -3.26 16.48 -3.14
N LEU A 313 -3.02 15.58 -4.08
CA LEU A 313 -1.93 15.67 -5.04
C LEU A 313 -2.49 16.10 -6.40
N TRP A 314 -2.19 17.33 -6.79
CA TRP A 314 -2.50 17.85 -8.11
C TRP A 314 -1.58 17.24 -9.16
N LEU A 315 -2.18 16.59 -10.15
CA LEU A 315 -1.52 16.01 -11.30
C LEU A 315 -1.31 17.10 -12.35
N MET A 316 -0.07 17.59 -12.45
CA MET A 316 0.31 18.64 -13.37
C MET A 316 1.01 18.03 -14.60
N PRO A 317 0.46 18.20 -15.82
CA PRO A 317 1.08 17.71 -17.04
C PRO A 317 2.48 18.27 -17.27
N ILE A 318 3.42 17.38 -17.60
CA ILE A 318 4.82 17.74 -17.89
C ILE A 318 5.32 16.99 -19.13
N THR A 319 6.24 17.64 -19.83
CA THR A 319 6.91 17.12 -21.03
C THR A 319 7.99 16.10 -20.65
N ASP A 320 8.45 15.35 -21.65
CA ASP A 320 9.56 14.43 -21.52
C ASP A 320 10.87 15.10 -21.05
N THR A 321 11.15 16.31 -21.53
CA THR A 321 12.30 17.11 -21.08
C THR A 321 12.17 17.50 -19.62
N GLU A 322 10.96 17.84 -19.16
CA GLU A 322 10.69 18.17 -17.76
C GLU A 322 10.78 16.94 -16.85
N LEU A 323 10.33 15.76 -17.32
CA LEU A 323 10.52 14.49 -16.62
C LEU A 323 12.00 14.20 -16.39
N ARG A 324 12.83 14.33 -17.43
CA ARG A 324 14.30 14.18 -17.29
C ARG A 324 14.89 15.20 -16.34
N LEU A 325 14.49 16.47 -16.45
CA LEU A 325 14.97 17.53 -15.58
C LEU A 325 14.68 17.23 -14.11
N ALA A 326 13.47 16.77 -13.78
CA ALA A 326 13.10 16.40 -12.42
C ALA A 326 13.90 15.19 -11.92
N ALA A 327 14.15 14.20 -12.78
CA ALA A 327 14.97 13.03 -12.43
C ALA A 327 16.44 13.39 -12.18
N GLU A 328 17.00 14.34 -12.93
CA GLU A 328 18.40 14.75 -12.82
C GLU A 328 18.68 15.78 -11.72
N ARG A 329 17.74 16.71 -11.49
CA ARG A 329 17.97 17.91 -10.66
C ARG A 329 16.99 18.08 -9.51
N GLY A 330 16.09 17.13 -9.29
CA GLY A 330 15.03 17.25 -8.31
C GLY A 330 13.83 18.03 -8.83
N HIS A 331 12.70 17.81 -8.15
CA HIS A 331 11.40 18.34 -8.56
C HIS A 331 11.27 19.85 -8.32
N GLU A 332 12.04 20.41 -7.39
CA GLU A 332 12.02 21.81 -6.96
C GLU A 332 12.41 22.76 -8.10
N VAL A 333 13.37 22.33 -8.94
CA VAL A 333 13.80 23.09 -10.13
C VAL A 333 12.67 23.20 -11.14
N LEU A 334 11.85 22.15 -11.24
CA LEU A 334 10.69 22.14 -12.12
C LEU A 334 9.52 22.91 -11.50
N SER A 335 9.16 22.64 -10.25
CA SER A 335 8.00 23.24 -9.57
C SER A 335 8.10 24.77 -9.47
N SER A 336 9.31 25.31 -9.26
CA SER A 336 9.55 26.76 -9.25
C SER A 336 9.34 27.45 -10.61
N ARG A 337 9.35 26.69 -11.71
CA ARG A 337 9.17 27.19 -13.09
C ARG A 337 7.81 26.86 -13.68
N LEU A 338 7.07 25.95 -13.05
CA LEU A 338 5.74 25.58 -13.49
C LEU A 338 4.79 26.75 -13.23
N ASN A 339 4.15 27.23 -14.29
CA ASN A 339 2.94 28.03 -14.18
C ASN A 339 1.73 27.11 -14.38
N PRO A 340 0.98 26.77 -13.32
CA PRO A 340 -0.12 25.81 -13.41
C PRO A 340 -1.19 26.20 -14.44
N GLN A 341 -1.49 27.50 -14.60
CA GLN A 341 -2.52 27.96 -15.53
C GLN A 341 -2.23 27.61 -17.00
N ASN A 342 -0.97 27.37 -17.36
CA ASN A 342 -0.54 27.00 -18.71
C ASN A 342 -0.54 25.48 -18.95
N ARG A 343 -0.95 24.67 -17.97
CA ARG A 343 -0.81 23.21 -18.01
C ARG A 343 -2.11 22.45 -18.23
N PHE A 344 -3.25 23.14 -18.35
CA PHE A 344 -4.56 22.49 -18.38
C PHE A 344 -5.65 23.18 -19.20
#